data_AF-A0A220YL07-F1
#
_entry.id   AF-A0A220YL07-F1
#
_cell.length_a   1.000
_cell.length_b   1.000
_cell.length_c   1.000
_cell.angle_alpha   90.00
_cell.angle_beta   90.00
_cell.angle_gamma   90.00
#
_symmetry.space_group_name_H-M   'P 1'
#
loop_
_entity.id
_entity.type
_entity.pdbx_description
1 polymer ?
#
loop_
_entity_poly.entity_id
_entity_poly.type
_entity_poly.pdbx_seq_one_letter_code
_entity_poly.pdbx_strand_id
1 'polypeptide(L)'
;LPGWLDAINNNTNSLFLNIGPGDFLVHHAIALGLHTTTLILVKGALDARGSKLMPDKKDFGYSFPCDGPGRGGTCDISAYDAFYLSIFWSLNTIGWVTFYWHWKHLALWQGNVAQFDESSTYLMGWLRDYLWLNSSQLINGYNPFGMNSLSVY
;
A
#
# COMPACT_ATOMS: atom_id res chain seq x y z
N LEU A 1 -26.25 14.97 -20.04
CA LEU A 1 -26.82 14.55 -18.74
C LEU A 1 -27.49 13.17 -18.80
N PRO A 2 -28.39 12.86 -19.76
CA PRO A 2 -29.07 11.56 -19.80
C PRO A 2 -28.10 10.37 -19.82
N GLY A 3 -27.14 10.35 -20.76
CA GLY A 3 -26.16 9.28 -20.84
C GLY A 3 -25.23 9.14 -19.62
N TRP A 4 -25.02 10.19 -18.83
CA TRP A 4 -24.28 10.08 -17.57
C TRP A 4 -25.11 9.39 -16.50
N LEU A 5 -26.40 9.75 -16.39
CA LEU A 5 -27.33 9.12 -15.46
C LEU A 5 -27.55 7.65 -15.84
N ASP A 6 -27.60 7.32 -17.12
CA ASP A 6 -27.67 5.93 -17.57
C ASP A 6 -26.39 5.15 -17.20
N ALA A 7 -25.23 5.77 -17.38
CA ALA A 7 -23.94 5.13 -17.08
C ALA A 7 -23.73 4.90 -15.57
N ILE A 8 -24.06 5.88 -14.71
CA ILE A 8 -23.82 5.75 -13.26
C ILE A 8 -24.79 4.79 -12.57
N ASN A 9 -25.98 4.57 -13.14
CA ASN A 9 -26.95 3.59 -12.62
C ASN A 9 -26.76 2.19 -13.22
N ASN A 10 -25.73 1.98 -14.04
CA ASN A 10 -25.46 0.69 -14.66
C ASN A 10 -24.53 -0.15 -13.78
N ASN A 11 -25.06 -1.23 -13.22
CA ASN A 11 -24.32 -2.19 -12.38
C ASN A 11 -23.33 -3.08 -13.17
N THR A 12 -23.22 -2.94 -14.49
CA THR A 12 -22.29 -3.71 -15.33
C THR A 12 -20.99 -2.96 -15.65
N ASN A 13 -20.76 -1.79 -15.05
CA ASN A 13 -19.53 -1.02 -15.23
C ASN A 13 -18.87 -0.70 -13.88
N SER A 14 -17.71 -0.06 -13.92
CA SER A 14 -16.98 0.38 -12.72
C SER A 14 -17.14 1.87 -12.41
N LEU A 15 -18.16 2.54 -12.98
CA LEU A 15 -18.41 3.96 -12.76
C LEU A 15 -19.10 4.16 -11.40
N PHE A 16 -18.33 4.58 -10.39
CA PHE A 16 -18.79 4.74 -9.00
C PHE A 16 -19.38 3.46 -8.42
N LEU A 17 -18.50 2.49 -8.18
CA LEU A 17 -18.85 1.25 -7.50
C LEU A 17 -19.54 1.50 -6.15
N ASN A 18 -20.45 0.59 -5.79
CA ASN A 18 -21.05 0.57 -4.46
C ASN A 18 -19.97 0.37 -3.39
N ILE A 19 -20.03 1.21 -2.36
CA ILE A 19 -19.10 1.22 -1.23
C ILE A 19 -19.82 0.79 0.06
N GLY A 20 -19.09 0.08 0.92
CA GLY A 20 -19.57 -0.41 2.20
C GLY A 20 -18.54 -0.30 3.32
N PRO A 21 -18.74 -1.02 4.44
CA PRO A 21 -17.85 -0.95 5.60
C PRO A 21 -16.41 -1.40 5.31
N GLY A 22 -16.23 -2.40 4.45
CA GLY A 22 -14.92 -2.85 4.00
C GLY A 22 -14.14 -1.77 3.26
N ASP A 23 -14.81 -1.10 2.32
CA ASP A 23 -14.25 0.06 1.61
C ASP A 23 -13.88 1.18 2.59
N PHE A 24 -14.74 1.48 3.57
CA PHE A 24 -14.46 2.50 4.58
C PHE A 24 -13.16 2.23 5.36
N LEU A 25 -12.99 1.00 5.87
CA LEU A 25 -11.82 0.61 6.66
C LEU A 25 -10.53 0.70 5.85
N VAL A 26 -10.54 0.22 4.61
CA VAL A 26 -9.33 0.26 3.78
C VAL A 26 -8.98 1.68 3.32
N HIS A 27 -9.96 2.56 3.09
CA HIS A 27 -9.67 3.98 2.84
C HIS A 27 -9.01 4.66 4.06
N HIS A 28 -9.38 4.27 5.29
CA HIS A 28 -8.69 4.74 6.50
C HIS A 28 -7.27 4.18 6.60
N ALA A 29 -7.04 2.92 6.23
CA ALA A 29 -5.70 2.34 6.16
C ALA A 29 -4.83 3.06 5.10
N ILE A 30 -5.39 3.37 3.93
CA ILE A 30 -4.71 4.16 2.89
C ILE A 30 -4.38 5.56 3.41
N ALA A 31 -5.32 6.22 4.08
CA ALA A 31 -5.08 7.52 4.69
C ALA A 31 -3.94 7.45 5.72
N LEU A 32 -3.90 6.43 6.57
CA LEU A 32 -2.78 6.20 7.51
C LEU A 32 -1.44 6.09 6.76
N GLY A 33 -1.38 5.29 5.69
CA GLY A 33 -0.18 5.13 4.89
C GLY A 33 0.29 6.44 4.25
N LEU A 34 -0.64 7.20 3.67
CA LEU A 34 -0.36 8.50 3.05
C LEU A 34 0.14 9.53 4.07
N HIS A 35 -0.52 9.67 5.22
CA HIS A 35 -0.11 10.59 6.28
C HIS A 35 1.25 10.20 6.88
N THR A 36 1.49 8.91 7.09
CA THR A 36 2.77 8.44 7.64
C THR A 36 3.91 8.63 6.66
N THR A 37 3.72 8.30 5.38
CA THR A 37 4.72 8.54 4.32
C THR A 37 5.03 10.03 4.19
N THR A 38 3.99 10.88 4.19
CA THR A 38 4.14 12.33 4.13
C THR A 38 4.86 12.87 5.35
N LEU A 39 4.53 12.39 6.55
CA LEU A 39 5.20 12.79 7.79
C LEU A 39 6.71 12.51 7.72
N ILE A 40 7.11 11.32 7.27
CA ILE A 40 8.53 10.94 7.17
C ILE A 40 9.25 11.87 6.19
N LEU A 41 8.68 12.10 5.00
CA LEU A 41 9.27 12.95 3.98
C LEU A 41 9.37 14.42 4.43
N VAL A 42 8.28 14.98 4.95
CA VAL A 42 8.23 16.37 5.41
C VAL A 42 9.17 16.59 6.58
N LYS A 43 9.17 15.70 7.58
CA LYS A 43 10.10 15.80 8.72
C LYS A 43 11.54 15.68 8.23
N GLY A 44 11.85 14.74 7.35
CA GLY A 44 13.18 14.57 6.76
C GLY A 44 13.68 15.83 6.07
N ALA A 45 12.80 16.50 5.31
CA ALA A 45 13.11 17.75 4.63
C ALA A 45 13.27 18.94 5.60
N LEU A 46 12.37 19.08 6.58
CA LEU A 46 12.40 20.19 7.55
C LEU A 46 13.63 20.12 8.47
N ASP A 47 14.04 18.92 8.88
CA ASP A 47 15.23 18.69 9.73
C ASP A 47 16.54 18.53 8.93
N ALA A 48 16.51 18.71 7.60
CA ALA A 48 17.67 18.48 6.73
C ALA A 48 18.82 19.45 7.02
N ARG A 49 18.50 20.70 7.39
CA ARG A 49 19.52 21.72 7.67
C ARG A 49 20.10 21.62 9.07
N GLY A 50 19.39 20.96 9.98
CA GLY A 50 19.78 20.83 11.37
C GLY A 50 18.57 20.44 12.23
N SER A 51 18.83 19.71 13.30
CA SER A 51 17.86 19.41 14.35
C SER A 51 18.49 19.69 15.71
N LYS A 52 17.73 19.55 16.80
CA LYS A 52 18.30 19.68 18.15
C LYS A 52 19.42 18.67 18.43
N LEU A 53 19.34 17.48 17.84
CA LEU A 53 20.33 16.40 18.04
C LEU A 53 21.62 16.65 17.25
N MET A 54 21.50 17.18 16.02
CA MET A 54 22.62 17.53 15.14
C MET A 54 22.32 18.88 14.46
N PRO A 55 22.67 20.02 15.09
CA PRO A 55 22.33 21.36 14.60
C PRO A 55 23.04 21.77 13.31
N ASP A 56 24.20 21.16 13.05
CA ASP A 56 25.14 21.40 11.96
C ASP A 56 24.95 20.44 10.77
N LYS A 57 23.80 19.75 10.68
CA LYS A 57 23.52 18.75 9.64
C LYS A 57 23.74 19.25 8.21
N LYS A 58 23.41 20.52 7.94
CA LYS A 58 23.64 21.17 6.63
C LYS A 58 25.09 21.08 6.14
N ASP A 59 26.07 20.99 7.04
CA ASP A 59 27.49 21.01 6.71
C ASP A 59 27.99 19.64 6.20
N PHE A 60 27.17 18.58 6.36
CA PHE A 60 27.46 17.20 5.96
C PHE A 60 26.78 16.78 4.64
N GLY A 61 25.88 17.62 4.11
CA GLY A 61 25.14 17.34 2.88
C GLY A 61 23.92 16.42 3.07
N TYR A 62 23.39 15.90 1.95
CA TYR A 62 22.11 15.17 1.93
C TYR A 62 22.22 13.72 2.44
N SER A 63 23.30 13.03 2.10
CA SER A 63 23.51 11.61 2.36
C SER A 63 24.82 11.38 3.09
N PHE A 64 24.75 10.92 4.33
CA PHE A 64 25.90 10.58 5.17
C PHE A 64 25.50 9.53 6.22
N PRO A 65 26.43 8.69 6.74
CA PRO A 65 26.05 7.51 7.53
C PRO A 65 25.44 7.81 8.91
N CYS A 66 26.08 8.70 9.67
CA CYS A 66 25.67 9.13 11.01
C CYS A 66 26.59 10.27 11.48
N ASP A 67 26.35 10.77 12.69
CA ASP A 67 27.25 11.66 13.45
C ASP A 67 27.79 10.96 14.72
N GLY A 68 28.18 9.69 14.54
CA GLY A 68 28.78 8.83 15.55
C GLY A 68 27.83 8.29 16.64
N PRO A 69 28.34 7.41 17.54
CA PRO A 69 27.56 6.81 18.63
C PRO A 69 27.35 7.75 19.82
N GLY A 70 27.96 8.94 19.81
CA GLY A 70 27.81 9.93 20.88
C GLY A 70 26.38 10.46 21.02
N ARG A 71 26.10 11.19 22.11
CA ARG A 71 24.78 11.83 22.38
C ARG A 71 23.58 10.86 22.37
N GLY A 72 23.82 9.57 22.63
CA GLY A 72 22.79 8.52 22.62
C GLY A 72 22.66 7.75 21.29
N GLY A 73 23.44 8.11 20.27
CA GLY A 73 23.43 7.49 18.94
C GLY A 73 22.72 8.33 17.88
N THR A 74 23.24 8.31 16.65
CA THR A 74 22.76 9.13 15.53
C THR A 74 22.56 8.32 14.25
N CYS A 75 22.20 7.04 14.40
CA CYS A 75 21.83 6.19 13.27
C CYS A 75 20.64 6.80 12.52
N ASP A 76 20.62 6.67 11.19
CA ASP A 76 19.53 7.10 10.31
C ASP A 76 19.13 8.59 10.48
N ILE A 77 20.12 9.46 10.67
CA ILE A 77 19.88 10.90 10.97
C ILE A 77 19.87 11.78 9.72
N SER A 78 20.41 11.33 8.59
CA SER A 78 20.52 12.13 7.37
C SER A 78 19.14 12.31 6.69
N ALA A 79 19.04 13.30 5.81
CA ALA A 79 17.81 13.49 5.04
C ALA A 79 17.60 12.34 4.02
N TYR A 80 18.68 11.74 3.54
CA TYR A 80 18.63 10.52 2.74
C TYR A 80 18.03 9.34 3.51
N ASP A 81 18.34 9.19 4.80
CA ASP A 81 17.80 8.10 5.61
C ASP A 81 16.27 8.23 5.80
N ALA A 82 15.78 9.47 5.90
CA ALA A 82 14.34 9.72 5.88
C ALA A 82 13.69 9.34 4.52
N PHE A 83 14.36 9.64 3.40
CA PHE A 83 13.92 9.15 2.09
C PHE A 83 13.90 7.62 2.04
N TYR A 84 14.98 6.95 2.46
CA TYR A 84 15.07 5.49 2.54
C TYR A 84 13.91 4.89 3.37
N LEU A 85 13.66 5.42 4.57
CA LEU A 85 12.55 4.97 5.43
C LEU A 85 11.17 5.21 4.78
N SER A 86 11.02 6.31 4.04
CA SER A 86 9.76 6.63 3.36
C SER A 86 9.42 5.64 2.25
N ILE A 87 10.41 5.00 1.61
CA ILE A 87 10.18 4.01 0.54
C ILE A 87 9.46 2.78 1.09
N PHE A 88 9.79 2.30 2.28
CA PHE A 88 9.06 1.18 2.91
C PHE A 88 7.58 1.52 3.11
N TRP A 89 7.31 2.72 3.63
CA TRP A 89 5.95 3.18 3.84
C TRP A 89 5.21 3.42 2.52
N SER A 90 5.89 3.95 1.52
CA SER A 90 5.34 4.15 0.18
C SER A 90 4.95 2.83 -0.47
N LEU A 91 5.85 1.85 -0.51
CA LEU A 91 5.58 0.52 -1.08
C LEU A 91 4.43 -0.18 -0.36
N ASN A 92 4.39 -0.10 0.98
CA ASN A 92 3.31 -0.67 1.77
C ASN A 92 1.97 0.03 1.51
N THR A 93 1.95 1.37 1.43
CA THR A 93 0.74 2.15 1.14
C THR A 93 0.21 1.84 -0.27
N ILE A 94 1.09 1.80 -1.27
CA ILE A 94 0.73 1.43 -2.65
C ILE A 94 0.23 -0.01 -2.68
N GLY A 95 0.86 -0.93 -1.94
CA GLY A 95 0.41 -2.30 -1.78
C GLY A 95 -1.02 -2.40 -1.23
N TRP A 96 -1.37 -1.63 -0.20
CA TRP A 96 -2.73 -1.59 0.33
C TRP A 96 -3.75 -1.09 -0.70
N VAL A 97 -3.40 -0.04 -1.46
CA VAL A 97 -4.27 0.49 -2.53
C VAL A 97 -4.49 -0.55 -3.63
N THR A 98 -3.42 -1.20 -4.11
CA THR A 98 -3.53 -2.18 -5.20
C THR A 98 -4.22 -3.46 -4.76
N PHE A 99 -4.01 -3.91 -3.52
CA PHE A 99 -4.71 -5.07 -2.97
C PHE A 99 -6.21 -4.81 -2.87
N TYR A 100 -6.60 -3.64 -2.37
CA TYR A 100 -7.99 -3.21 -2.35
C TYR A 100 -8.61 -3.18 -3.75
N TRP A 101 -7.95 -2.47 -4.67
CA TRP A 101 -8.45 -2.33 -6.03
C TRP A 101 -8.62 -3.69 -6.72
N HIS A 102 -7.62 -4.57 -6.59
CA HIS A 102 -7.62 -5.88 -7.22
C HIS A 102 -8.71 -6.78 -6.65
N TRP A 103 -8.85 -6.86 -5.32
CA TRP A 103 -9.89 -7.71 -4.73
C TRP A 103 -11.31 -7.21 -5.02
N LYS A 104 -11.54 -5.88 -4.98
CA LYS A 104 -12.84 -5.28 -5.32
C LYS A 104 -13.24 -5.63 -6.76
N HIS A 105 -12.30 -5.57 -7.71
CA HIS A 105 -12.57 -5.91 -9.11
C HIS A 105 -12.74 -7.42 -9.33
N LEU A 106 -11.97 -8.27 -8.65
CA LEU A 106 -12.15 -9.72 -8.69
C LEU A 106 -13.57 -10.12 -8.26
N ALA A 107 -14.06 -9.55 -7.15
CA ALA A 107 -15.41 -9.84 -6.66
C ALA A 107 -16.50 -9.43 -7.67
N LEU A 108 -16.30 -8.31 -8.39
CA LEU A 108 -17.19 -7.87 -9.47
C LEU A 108 -17.14 -8.80 -10.69
N TRP A 109 -15.94 -9.16 -11.16
CA TRP A 109 -15.76 -10.02 -12.33
C TRP A 109 -16.25 -11.45 -12.11
N GLN A 110 -16.20 -11.93 -10.87
CA GLN A 110 -16.80 -13.21 -10.47
C GLN A 110 -18.32 -13.13 -10.27
N GLY A 111 -18.91 -11.93 -10.26
CA GLY A 111 -20.32 -11.72 -9.96
C GLY A 111 -20.71 -11.98 -8.50
N ASN A 112 -19.73 -12.06 -7.59
CA ASN A 112 -19.94 -12.33 -6.16
C ASN A 112 -19.40 -11.19 -5.29
N VAL A 113 -20.08 -10.05 -5.33
CA VAL A 113 -19.70 -8.84 -4.58
C VAL A 113 -19.78 -9.06 -3.06
N ALA A 114 -20.69 -9.94 -2.60
CA ALA A 114 -20.88 -10.25 -1.19
C ALA A 114 -19.61 -10.78 -0.52
N GLN A 115 -18.76 -11.51 -1.26
CA GLN A 115 -17.48 -12.01 -0.73
C GLN A 115 -16.59 -10.86 -0.24
N PHE A 116 -16.46 -9.78 -1.03
CA PHE A 116 -15.69 -8.62 -0.60
C PHE A 116 -16.39 -7.89 0.54
N ASP A 117 -17.68 -7.60 0.41
CA ASP A 117 -18.42 -6.78 1.37
C ASP A 117 -18.44 -7.39 2.79
N GLU A 118 -18.50 -8.72 2.90
CA GLU A 118 -18.50 -9.42 4.19
C GLU A 118 -17.08 -9.68 4.72
N SER A 119 -16.17 -10.21 3.88
CA SER A 119 -14.85 -10.65 4.33
C SER A 119 -13.82 -9.53 4.47
N SER A 120 -13.97 -8.40 3.79
CA SER A 120 -12.97 -7.32 3.84
C SER A 120 -12.96 -6.53 5.16
N THR A 121 -13.96 -6.73 6.03
CA THR A 121 -14.08 -6.03 7.32
C THR A 121 -13.10 -6.53 8.39
N TYR A 122 -12.46 -7.68 8.17
CA TYR A 122 -11.49 -8.26 9.11
C TYR A 122 -10.27 -8.82 8.35
N LEU A 123 -9.08 -8.73 8.94
CA LEU A 123 -7.82 -9.06 8.27
C LEU A 123 -7.72 -10.54 7.81
N MET A 124 -8.38 -11.47 8.51
CA MET A 124 -8.38 -12.87 8.09
C MET A 124 -9.09 -13.09 6.74
N GLY A 125 -10.06 -12.26 6.37
CA GLY A 125 -10.70 -12.33 5.06
C GLY A 125 -9.72 -11.98 3.94
N TRP A 126 -8.92 -10.92 4.12
CA TRP A 126 -7.84 -10.55 3.19
C TRP A 126 -6.79 -11.67 3.05
N LEU A 127 -6.48 -12.38 4.13
CA LEU A 127 -5.53 -13.49 4.06
C LEU A 127 -6.12 -14.72 3.35
N ARG A 128 -7.31 -15.17 3.76
CA ARG A 128 -7.92 -16.42 3.29
C ARG A 128 -8.55 -16.27 1.91
N ASP A 129 -9.42 -15.28 1.75
CA ASP A 129 -10.30 -15.17 0.58
C ASP A 129 -9.66 -14.37 -0.56
N TYR A 130 -8.62 -13.58 -0.25
CA TYR A 130 -7.85 -12.86 -1.25
C TYR A 130 -6.49 -13.52 -1.52
N LEU A 131 -5.55 -13.48 -0.57
CA LEU A 131 -4.18 -13.95 -0.83
C LEU A 131 -4.12 -15.46 -1.06
N TRP A 132 -4.69 -16.26 -0.16
CA TRP A 132 -4.60 -17.71 -0.26
C TRP A 132 -5.43 -18.26 -1.43
N LEU A 133 -6.71 -17.89 -1.52
CA LEU A 133 -7.62 -18.41 -2.53
C LEU A 133 -7.17 -18.12 -3.98
N ASN A 134 -6.76 -16.88 -4.25
CA ASN A 134 -6.40 -16.46 -5.61
C ASN A 134 -4.96 -16.81 -6.00
N SER A 135 -4.14 -17.30 -5.06
CA SER A 135 -2.80 -17.83 -5.38
C SER A 135 -2.84 -19.26 -5.93
N SER A 136 -3.98 -19.95 -5.86
CA SER A 136 -4.08 -21.39 -6.16
C SER A 136 -3.65 -21.74 -7.59
N GLN A 137 -4.05 -20.96 -8.61
CA GLN A 137 -3.63 -21.18 -10.00
C GLN A 137 -2.17 -20.80 -10.21
N LEU A 138 -1.71 -19.71 -9.58
CA LEU A 138 -0.34 -19.23 -9.69
C LEU A 138 0.66 -20.28 -9.20
N ILE A 139 0.47 -20.80 -7.98
CA ILE A 139 1.39 -21.78 -7.39
C ILE A 139 1.33 -23.16 -8.08
N ASN A 140 0.30 -23.41 -8.89
CA ASN A 140 0.16 -24.62 -9.71
C ASN A 140 0.53 -24.37 -11.18
N GLY A 141 1.20 -23.26 -11.50
CA GLY A 141 1.79 -23.02 -12.83
C GLY A 141 2.75 -24.13 -13.24
N TYR A 142 3.46 -24.71 -12.27
CA TYR A 142 4.20 -25.96 -12.38
C TYR A 142 4.01 -26.79 -11.10
N ASN A 143 3.94 -28.11 -11.24
CA ASN A 143 3.82 -29.03 -10.11
C ASN A 143 4.48 -30.38 -10.47
N PRO A 144 4.53 -31.37 -9.56
CA PRO A 144 5.17 -32.67 -9.84
C PRO A 144 4.59 -33.45 -11.03
N PHE A 145 3.40 -33.07 -11.53
CA PHE A 145 2.72 -33.75 -12.62
C PHE A 145 2.89 -33.04 -13.99
N GLY A 146 3.39 -31.80 -14.02
CA GLY A 146 3.59 -31.05 -15.26
C GLY A 146 3.67 -29.54 -15.07
N MET A 147 3.61 -28.81 -16.18
CA MET A 147 3.60 -27.35 -16.19
C MET A 147 2.58 -26.81 -17.19
N ASN A 148 2.12 -25.58 -16.97
CA ASN A 148 1.24 -24.84 -17.85
C ASN A 148 1.82 -23.46 -18.19
N SER A 149 1.04 -22.63 -18.91
CA SER A 149 1.45 -21.31 -19.38
C SER A 149 1.68 -20.28 -18.25
N LEU A 150 1.29 -20.58 -17.01
CA LEU A 150 1.53 -19.72 -15.85
C LEU A 150 2.88 -19.96 -15.18
N SER A 151 3.66 -20.97 -15.60
CA SER A 151 4.90 -21.39 -14.92
C SER A 151 6.02 -20.34 -14.84
N VAL A 152 5.95 -19.27 -15.64
CA VAL A 152 6.96 -18.19 -15.64
C VAL A 152 6.69 -17.08 -14.61
N TYR A 153 5.44 -16.99 -14.13
CA TYR A 153 5.00 -15.99 -13.15
C TYR A 153 5.22 -16.48 -11.73
#